data_AF-F2PV78-F1
#
_entry.id   AF-F2PV78-F1
#
_cell.length_a   1.000
_cell.length_b   1.000
_cell.length_c   1.000
_cell.angle_alpha   90.00
_cell.angle_beta   90.00
_cell.angle_gamma   90.00
#
_symmetry.space_group_name_H-M   'P 1'
#
loop_
_entity.id
_entity.type
_entity.pdbx_description
1 polymer ?
#
loop_
_entity_poly.entity_id
_entity_poly.type
_entity_poly.pdbx_seq_one_letter_code
_entity_poly.pdbx_strand_id
1 'polypeptide(L)'
;MSAAPGSCAGVESAASRRRRAQTENDVSVERLRETISNPGSVKINVKGAFILDDEERAAAHGRNDADGVHYEHKDIRLPHHTDVVSHVAVDIGGTLAKLVYFSPEISQSGSGGRLNFINFETSRIELCIDFLKKLKENHMKRNGSAPYELCVMATGGGAYKFYDMLKDALGVNVLREDEMECLIIGLDFFITEIPNEVFTYSETTPMQFAEARADVYPYLLVNIGSGVSMVKVSGPRQFERVGGTSLGGGTFWGLMALLTGARTFDEMLAMAERGDNSGVDMLVGDIYGTDYGKIGLKSTAIASTFGKVLKLKRLEERNAESSGSESPTSEQDISHFSHEDMSQSLLFAISNNIGQIAYLQSEKHKIKHIYFGGSFIRGHRQTMNTLSYAIRFWSKGEKQAYFLRHEGYLGAVGAFLKRQPQHWGRRNSVENATAARFNQREGLSG
;
A
#
# COMPACT_ATOMS: atom_id res chain seq x y z
N MET A 1 1.96 65.66 -49.52
CA MET A 1 2.60 66.38 -48.39
C MET A 1 2.05 65.79 -47.11
N SER A 2 2.97 65.44 -46.21
CA SER A 2 2.80 64.68 -44.96
C SER A 2 2.05 65.45 -43.87
N ALA A 3 1.17 64.77 -43.12
CA ALA A 3 0.92 65.02 -41.69
C ALA A 3 0.20 63.82 -41.05
N ALA A 4 0.74 63.30 -39.94
CA ALA A 4 0.23 62.16 -39.16
C ALA A 4 -0.71 62.60 -38.02
N PRO A 5 -1.51 61.67 -37.45
CA PRO A 5 -1.84 61.65 -36.03
C PRO A 5 -1.36 60.31 -35.40
N GLY A 6 -0.77 60.22 -34.22
CA GLY A 6 -1.16 60.84 -32.96
C GLY A 6 -1.74 59.74 -32.05
N SER A 7 -0.90 59.11 -31.21
CA SER A 7 -1.24 57.98 -30.35
C SER A 7 -2.14 58.37 -29.17
N CYS A 8 -3.31 57.73 -29.04
CA CYS A 8 -4.11 57.78 -27.81
C CYS A 8 -3.83 56.53 -26.96
N ALA A 9 -3.08 56.71 -25.87
CA ALA A 9 -3.00 55.75 -24.78
C ALA A 9 -4.31 55.81 -23.97
N GLY A 10 -5.03 54.68 -23.90
CA GLY A 10 -6.26 54.55 -23.13
C GLY A 10 -6.00 54.64 -21.63
N VAL A 11 -6.64 55.60 -20.98
CA VAL A 11 -6.69 55.75 -19.52
C VAL A 11 -7.67 54.72 -18.96
N GLU A 12 -7.18 53.64 -18.34
CA GLU A 12 -8.02 52.73 -17.56
C GLU A 12 -8.64 53.45 -16.35
N SER A 13 -9.97 53.39 -16.22
CA SER A 13 -10.68 54.01 -15.10
C SER A 13 -10.39 53.29 -13.77
N ALA A 14 -10.41 54.03 -12.67
CA ALA A 14 -10.16 53.51 -11.32
C ALA A 14 -11.13 52.36 -10.90
N ALA A 15 -12.30 52.26 -11.55
CA ALA A 15 -13.24 51.16 -11.36
C ALA A 15 -12.77 49.84 -12.00
N SER A 16 -12.06 49.89 -13.12
CA SER A 16 -11.41 48.73 -13.76
C SER A 16 -10.30 48.17 -12.88
N ARG A 17 -9.45 49.06 -12.32
CA ARG A 17 -8.39 48.67 -11.38
C ARG A 17 -8.92 48.04 -10.09
N ARG A 18 -10.06 48.53 -9.56
CA ARG A 18 -10.70 47.92 -8.38
C ARG A 18 -11.30 46.54 -8.66
N ARG A 19 -11.94 46.33 -9.82
CA ARG A 19 -12.48 45.02 -10.20
C ARG A 19 -11.37 44.00 -10.46
N ARG A 20 -10.27 44.41 -11.09
CA ARG A 20 -9.08 43.57 -11.32
C ARG A 20 -8.36 43.24 -10.01
N ALA A 21 -8.23 44.19 -9.09
CA ALA A 21 -7.69 43.95 -7.75
C ALA A 21 -8.60 43.04 -6.88
N GLN A 22 -9.92 43.10 -7.05
CA GLN A 22 -10.85 42.16 -6.40
C GLN A 22 -10.78 40.75 -7.00
N THR A 23 -10.65 40.60 -8.32
CA THR A 23 -10.47 39.28 -8.95
C THR A 23 -9.10 38.68 -8.69
N GLU A 24 -8.03 39.48 -8.63
CA GLU A 24 -6.70 39.01 -8.20
C GLU A 24 -6.65 38.65 -6.71
N ASN A 25 -7.42 39.33 -5.86
CA ASN A 25 -7.62 38.92 -4.47
C ASN A 25 -8.46 37.64 -4.34
N ASP A 26 -9.52 37.45 -5.16
CA ASP A 26 -10.29 36.20 -5.12
C ASP A 26 -9.51 35.00 -5.66
N VAL A 27 -8.71 35.17 -6.72
CA VAL A 27 -7.84 34.09 -7.26
C VAL A 27 -6.67 33.78 -6.32
N SER A 28 -6.15 34.77 -5.59
CA SER A 28 -5.14 34.52 -4.56
C SER A 28 -5.74 33.92 -3.29
N VAL A 29 -6.99 34.22 -2.94
CA VAL A 29 -7.74 33.58 -1.85
C VAL A 29 -8.17 32.16 -2.22
N GLU A 30 -8.51 31.86 -3.48
CA GLU A 30 -8.71 30.49 -3.97
C GLU A 30 -7.41 29.68 -3.99
N ARG A 31 -6.29 30.25 -4.47
CA ARG A 31 -4.97 29.61 -4.32
C ARG A 31 -4.58 29.40 -2.85
N LEU A 32 -4.94 30.33 -1.95
CA LEU A 32 -4.72 30.18 -0.50
C LEU A 32 -5.64 29.12 0.11
N ARG A 33 -6.85 28.89 -0.43
CA ARG A 33 -7.77 27.82 -0.01
C ARG A 33 -7.39 26.45 -0.54
N GLU A 34 -6.75 26.36 -1.71
CA GLU A 34 -6.00 25.16 -2.12
C GLU A 34 -4.77 24.90 -1.24
N THR A 35 -4.35 25.88 -0.43
CA THR A 35 -3.10 25.85 0.38
C THR A 35 -3.32 25.67 1.89
N ILE A 36 -4.51 25.28 2.36
CA ILE A 36 -4.69 24.93 3.79
C ILE A 36 -5.44 23.60 3.84
N SER A 37 -4.77 22.46 3.97
CA SER A 37 -4.48 21.85 5.28
C SER A 37 -3.35 20.82 5.18
N ASN A 38 -2.09 21.19 5.47
CA ASN A 38 -1.05 20.24 5.92
C ASN A 38 0.17 21.00 6.48
N PRO A 39 0.22 21.29 7.80
CA PRO A 39 1.29 22.08 8.41
C PRO A 39 2.58 21.30 8.73
N GLY A 40 2.98 20.31 7.92
CA GLY A 40 4.30 19.69 8.08
C GLY A 40 4.61 18.54 7.14
N SER A 41 5.25 18.79 6.00
CA SER A 41 5.85 17.74 5.16
C SER A 41 6.74 18.35 4.06
N VAL A 42 7.71 17.57 3.58
CA VAL A 42 8.34 17.80 2.27
C VAL A 42 7.23 17.81 1.20
N LYS A 43 7.16 18.90 0.41
CA LYS A 43 6.16 19.03 -0.66
C LYS A 43 6.62 18.28 -1.91
N ILE A 44 6.23 17.02 -2.03
CA ILE A 44 6.34 16.29 -3.29
C ILE A 44 5.36 16.93 -4.29
N ASN A 45 5.84 17.24 -5.50
CA ASN A 45 4.97 17.74 -6.55
C ASN A 45 4.35 16.56 -7.30
N VAL A 46 3.10 16.24 -6.95
CA VAL A 46 2.31 15.15 -7.55
C VAL A 46 1.53 15.58 -8.80
N LYS A 47 1.69 16.83 -9.26
CA LYS A 47 1.02 17.28 -10.48
C LYS A 47 1.44 16.39 -11.66
N GLY A 48 0.45 15.80 -12.32
CA GLY A 48 0.68 14.88 -13.44
C GLY A 48 1.31 13.55 -13.01
N ALA A 49 1.26 13.18 -11.73
CA ALA A 49 1.76 11.89 -11.27
C ALA A 49 1.01 10.74 -11.94
N PHE A 50 1.74 9.69 -12.27
CA PHE A 50 1.17 8.47 -12.81
C PHE A 50 2.02 7.26 -12.41
N ILE A 51 1.38 6.11 -12.34
CA ILE A 51 2.02 4.84 -12.04
C ILE A 51 2.60 4.28 -13.34
N LEU A 52 3.88 3.93 -13.33
CA LEU A 52 4.56 3.27 -14.42
C LEU A 52 4.19 1.79 -14.41
N ASP A 53 3.93 1.22 -15.57
CA ASP A 53 3.82 -0.23 -15.76
C ASP A 53 5.05 -0.67 -16.56
N ASP A 54 6.18 -0.77 -15.87
CA ASP A 54 7.51 -0.88 -16.48
C ASP A 54 7.85 -2.37 -16.77
N GLU A 55 7.16 -2.97 -17.75
CA GLU A 55 7.35 -4.38 -18.15
C GLU A 55 8.82 -4.68 -18.54
N GLU A 56 9.51 -3.71 -19.14
CA GLU A 56 10.93 -3.83 -19.50
C GLU A 56 11.84 -3.91 -18.27
N ARG A 57 11.50 -3.18 -17.19
CA ARG A 57 12.27 -3.21 -15.94
C ARG A 57 12.04 -4.52 -15.18
N ALA A 58 10.82 -5.06 -15.26
CA ALA A 58 10.49 -6.41 -14.78
C ALA A 58 11.28 -7.50 -15.54
N ALA A 59 11.53 -7.32 -16.84
CA ALA A 59 12.40 -8.20 -17.62
C ALA A 59 13.90 -8.04 -17.26
N ALA A 60 14.37 -6.80 -17.05
CA ALA A 60 15.79 -6.49 -16.78
C ALA A 60 16.26 -6.92 -15.38
N HIS A 61 15.40 -6.85 -14.37
CA HIS A 61 15.73 -7.33 -13.01
C HIS A 61 15.44 -8.83 -12.85
N GLY A 62 14.86 -9.46 -13.88
CA GLY A 62 14.33 -10.82 -13.85
C GLY A 62 13.12 -10.93 -12.92
N ARG A 63 12.21 -11.89 -13.18
CA ARG A 63 11.24 -12.36 -12.16
C ARG A 63 11.92 -13.16 -11.04
N ASN A 64 13.17 -12.85 -10.74
CA ASN A 64 13.93 -13.53 -9.71
C ASN A 64 13.85 -12.67 -8.46
N ASP A 65 12.91 -13.02 -7.59
CA ASP A 65 12.94 -12.75 -6.14
C ASP A 65 14.13 -13.50 -5.48
N ALA A 66 15.30 -13.44 -6.12
CA ALA A 66 16.51 -14.06 -5.64
C ALA A 66 16.88 -13.38 -4.33
N ASP A 67 17.06 -14.20 -3.30
CA ASP A 67 17.53 -13.79 -1.98
C ASP A 67 16.57 -12.95 -1.11
N GLY A 68 15.26 -12.99 -1.39
CA GLY A 68 14.26 -12.32 -0.54
C GLY A 68 14.21 -10.81 -0.74
N VAL A 69 14.56 -10.33 -1.94
CA VAL A 69 14.44 -8.93 -2.36
C VAL A 69 13.47 -8.86 -3.53
N HIS A 70 12.45 -8.03 -3.41
CA HIS A 70 11.43 -7.84 -4.44
C HIS A 70 11.36 -6.36 -4.84
N TYR A 71 11.58 -6.10 -6.12
CA TYR A 71 11.41 -4.78 -6.72
C TYR A 71 9.97 -4.64 -7.19
N GLU A 72 9.25 -3.65 -6.67
CA GLU A 72 7.94 -3.34 -7.20
C GLU A 72 8.13 -2.63 -8.55
N HIS A 73 7.45 -3.13 -9.58
CA HIS A 73 7.61 -2.64 -10.95
C HIS A 73 6.59 -1.54 -11.29
N LYS A 74 5.80 -1.13 -10.30
CA LYS A 74 4.76 -0.09 -10.41
C LYS A 74 5.23 1.26 -9.86
N ASP A 75 6.44 1.68 -10.15
CA ASP A 75 6.97 2.94 -9.62
C ASP A 75 6.10 4.17 -9.97
N ILE A 76 6.14 5.22 -9.15
CA ILE A 76 5.33 6.43 -9.38
C ILE A 76 6.20 7.51 -10.02
N ARG A 77 5.84 7.92 -11.23
CA ARG A 77 6.47 9.04 -11.92
C ARG A 77 5.93 10.36 -11.41
N LEU A 78 6.83 11.28 -11.09
CA LEU A 78 6.57 12.64 -10.64
C LEU A 78 7.18 13.65 -11.64
N PRO A 79 6.47 13.97 -12.75
CA PRO A 79 7.04 14.70 -13.89
C PRO A 79 7.37 16.16 -13.60
N HIS A 80 6.96 16.70 -12.45
CA HIS A 80 7.20 18.10 -12.09
C HIS A 80 7.91 18.27 -10.76
N HIS A 81 8.40 17.19 -10.15
CA HIS A 81 9.18 17.27 -8.92
C HIS A 81 10.68 17.34 -9.23
N THR A 82 11.25 18.54 -9.11
CA THR A 82 12.66 18.83 -9.43
C THR A 82 13.52 19.10 -8.20
N ASP A 83 12.89 19.20 -7.02
CA ASP A 83 13.60 19.49 -5.77
C ASP A 83 14.45 18.30 -5.32
N VAL A 84 15.49 18.57 -4.55
CA VAL A 84 16.33 17.54 -3.94
C VAL A 84 15.56 16.86 -2.81
N VAL A 85 15.37 15.55 -2.93
CA VAL A 85 14.88 14.71 -1.84
C VAL A 85 16.08 14.15 -1.08
N SER A 86 16.27 14.58 0.16
CA SER A 86 17.38 14.14 1.02
C SER A 86 16.97 13.11 2.07
N HIS A 87 15.99 12.27 1.77
CA HIS A 87 15.56 11.22 2.67
C HIS A 87 15.01 10.01 1.93
N VAL A 88 15.02 8.89 2.63
CA VAL A 88 14.41 7.61 2.25
C VAL A 88 13.56 7.13 3.41
N ALA A 89 12.59 6.26 3.13
CA ALA A 89 11.69 5.76 4.18
C ALA A 89 11.57 4.25 4.15
N VAL A 90 11.62 3.62 5.32
CA VAL A 90 11.52 2.18 5.48
C VAL A 90 10.46 1.82 6.53
N ASP A 91 9.52 0.97 6.16
CA ASP A 91 8.57 0.32 7.07
C ASP A 91 9.03 -1.11 7.34
N ILE A 92 9.55 -1.36 8.55
CA ILE A 92 10.12 -2.64 8.94
C ILE A 92 9.07 -3.41 9.74
N GLY A 93 8.31 -4.25 9.04
CA GLY A 93 7.37 -5.18 9.64
C GLY A 93 8.05 -6.44 10.20
N GLY A 94 7.25 -7.33 10.79
CA GLY A 94 7.75 -8.59 11.35
C GLY A 94 8.35 -9.53 10.30
N THR A 95 7.87 -9.42 9.06
CA THR A 95 8.19 -10.35 7.97
C THR A 95 8.89 -9.69 6.78
N LEU A 96 8.47 -8.46 6.44
CA LEU A 96 9.02 -7.70 5.32
C LEU A 96 9.37 -6.27 5.75
N ALA A 97 10.53 -5.79 5.30
CA ALA A 97 10.91 -4.38 5.31
C ALA A 97 10.62 -3.75 3.93
N LYS A 98 9.84 -2.68 3.90
CA LYS A 98 9.45 -2.00 2.66
C LYS A 98 10.10 -0.63 2.61
N LEU A 99 10.85 -0.37 1.55
CA LEU A 99 11.61 0.84 1.34
C LEU A 99 11.00 1.65 0.19
N VAL A 100 10.88 2.95 0.43
CA VAL A 100 10.49 3.97 -0.54
C VAL A 100 11.60 4.98 -0.65
N TYR A 101 12.02 5.28 -1.88
CA TYR A 101 13.05 6.30 -2.13
C TYR A 101 12.80 7.05 -3.44
N PHE A 102 13.25 8.30 -3.49
CA PHE A 102 13.15 9.12 -4.69
C PHE A 102 14.42 9.04 -5.54
N SER A 103 14.24 8.93 -6.85
CA SER A 103 15.31 9.05 -7.84
C SER A 103 14.97 10.13 -8.86
N PRO A 104 15.78 11.21 -8.99
CA PRO A 104 15.55 12.19 -10.03
C PRO A 104 15.93 11.64 -11.41
N GLU A 105 15.07 11.93 -12.39
CA GLU A 105 15.17 11.50 -13.77
C GLU A 105 15.30 12.72 -14.69
N ILE A 106 16.26 12.64 -15.61
CA ILE A 106 16.45 13.61 -16.68
C ILE A 106 16.15 12.87 -17.98
N SER A 107 14.93 12.97 -18.49
CA SER A 107 14.55 12.40 -19.79
C SER A 107 14.56 13.47 -20.87
N GLN A 108 14.61 13.05 -22.15
CA GLN A 108 14.47 13.96 -23.30
C GLN A 108 13.13 14.72 -23.31
N SER A 109 12.13 14.22 -22.58
CA SER A 109 10.76 14.74 -22.49
C SER A 109 10.48 15.62 -21.25
N GLY A 110 11.45 15.82 -20.35
CA GLY A 110 11.31 16.74 -19.20
C GLY A 110 12.14 16.37 -17.97
N SER A 111 12.28 17.31 -17.04
CA SER A 111 12.90 17.13 -15.72
C SER A 111 11.91 16.58 -14.70
N GLY A 112 12.33 15.71 -13.77
CA GLY A 112 11.50 15.35 -12.61
C GLY A 112 12.12 14.22 -11.80
N GLY A 113 11.30 13.31 -11.29
CA GLY A 113 11.80 12.03 -10.80
C GLY A 113 10.73 10.98 -10.56
N ARG A 114 11.11 9.98 -9.77
CA ARG A 114 10.36 8.75 -9.54
C ARG A 114 10.40 8.38 -8.06
N LEU A 115 9.27 7.99 -7.49
CA LEU A 115 9.23 7.23 -6.25
C LEU A 115 9.39 5.75 -6.58
N ASN A 116 10.40 5.13 -6.00
CA ASN A 116 10.75 3.73 -6.20
C ASN A 116 10.33 2.93 -4.98
N PHE A 117 9.92 1.69 -5.23
CA PHE A 117 9.37 0.79 -4.21
C PHE A 117 10.13 -0.54 -4.25
N ILE A 118 10.62 -0.96 -3.09
CA ILE A 118 11.37 -2.22 -2.96
C ILE A 118 11.10 -2.82 -1.59
N ASN A 119 10.99 -4.13 -1.49
CA ASN A 119 10.87 -4.81 -0.22
C ASN A 119 11.92 -5.92 -0.05
N PHE A 120 12.20 -6.21 1.21
CA PHE A 120 13.20 -7.17 1.67
C PHE A 120 12.56 -8.06 2.73
N GLU A 121 12.92 -9.33 2.77
CA GLU A 121 12.62 -10.18 3.93
C GLU A 121 13.29 -9.61 5.19
N THR A 122 12.53 -9.43 6.27
CA THR A 122 13.06 -8.90 7.54
C THR A 122 14.13 -9.82 8.14
N SER A 123 14.09 -11.13 7.85
CA SER A 123 15.15 -12.09 8.21
C SER A 123 16.49 -11.77 7.54
N ARG A 124 16.48 -11.05 6.41
CA ARG A 124 17.64 -10.63 5.61
C ARG A 124 17.78 -9.11 5.62
N ILE A 125 17.52 -8.46 6.76
CA ILE A 125 17.54 -7.00 6.89
C ILE A 125 18.87 -6.36 6.45
N GLU A 126 19.99 -7.08 6.55
CA GLU A 126 21.30 -6.63 6.07
C GLU A 126 21.29 -6.24 4.59
N LEU A 127 20.51 -6.93 3.75
CA LEU A 127 20.36 -6.58 2.32
C LEU A 127 19.69 -5.21 2.15
N CYS A 128 18.72 -4.88 3.00
CA CYS A 128 18.10 -3.56 3.03
C CYS A 128 19.11 -2.49 3.45
N ILE A 129 19.92 -2.77 4.48
CA ILE A 129 20.96 -1.87 4.98
C ILE A 129 22.02 -1.62 3.90
N ASP A 130 22.47 -2.65 3.20
CA ASP A 130 23.44 -2.51 2.10
C ASP A 130 22.87 -1.72 0.93
N PHE A 131 21.58 -1.88 0.64
CA PHE A 131 20.91 -1.03 -0.35
C PHE A 131 20.85 0.44 0.10
N LEU A 132 20.55 0.70 1.38
CA LEU A 132 20.57 2.05 1.96
C LEU A 132 21.97 2.68 1.91
N LYS A 133 23.04 1.90 2.13
CA LYS A 133 24.44 2.37 1.94
C LYS A 133 24.68 2.82 0.50
N LYS A 134 24.24 2.03 -0.50
CA LYS A 134 24.33 2.41 -1.92
C LYS A 134 23.56 3.69 -2.23
N LEU A 135 22.36 3.86 -1.67
CA LEU A 135 21.58 5.10 -1.81
C LEU A 135 22.30 6.29 -1.19
N LYS A 136 22.91 6.13 -0.01
CA LYS A 136 23.73 7.16 0.64
C LYS A 136 24.91 7.58 -0.24
N GLU A 137 25.68 6.63 -0.74
CA GLU A 137 26.83 6.90 -1.62
C GLU A 137 26.41 7.62 -2.90
N ASN A 138 25.32 7.17 -3.53
CA ASN A 138 24.78 7.80 -4.73
C ASN A 138 24.30 9.24 -4.46
N HIS A 139 23.65 9.48 -3.32
CA HIS A 139 23.24 10.81 -2.90
C HIS A 139 24.45 11.74 -2.70
N MET A 140 25.49 11.26 -2.02
CA MET A 140 26.74 12.01 -1.81
C MET A 140 27.45 12.36 -3.13
N LYS A 141 27.54 11.39 -4.06
CA LYS A 141 28.14 11.62 -5.39
C LYS A 141 27.41 12.70 -6.20
N ARG A 142 26.08 12.79 -6.06
CA ARG A 142 25.24 13.73 -6.83
C ARG A 142 25.17 15.12 -6.22
N ASN A 143 25.08 15.21 -4.90
CA ASN A 143 24.75 16.45 -4.20
C ASN A 143 25.90 17.02 -3.36
N GLY A 144 27.05 16.34 -3.29
CA GLY A 144 28.19 16.73 -2.46
C GLY A 144 27.98 16.44 -0.97
N SER A 145 28.94 16.88 -0.14
CA SER A 145 28.97 16.60 1.31
C SER A 145 28.15 17.57 2.17
N ALA A 146 27.62 18.66 1.61
CA ALA A 146 26.83 19.64 2.36
C ALA A 146 25.89 20.42 1.42
N PRO A 147 24.64 20.75 1.83
CA PRO A 147 24.17 20.76 3.22
C PRO A 147 23.15 19.66 3.59
N TYR A 148 22.77 18.76 2.68
CA TYR A 148 21.67 17.81 2.91
C TYR A 148 22.16 16.37 3.04
N GLU A 149 22.58 15.98 4.25
CA GLU A 149 22.85 14.57 4.54
C GLU A 149 21.57 13.73 4.36
N LEU A 150 21.72 12.51 3.82
CA LEU A 150 20.59 11.60 3.63
C LEU A 150 20.01 11.20 4.99
N CYS A 151 18.71 11.37 5.19
CA CYS A 151 17.99 10.96 6.39
C CYS A 151 17.20 9.67 6.13
N VAL A 152 17.15 8.75 7.10
CA VAL A 152 16.27 7.57 7.05
C VAL A 152 15.06 7.80 7.94
N MET A 153 13.86 7.70 7.37
CA MET A 153 12.58 7.71 8.07
C MET A 153 12.14 6.26 8.29
N ALA A 154 12.20 5.75 9.50
CA ALA A 154 11.87 4.37 9.82
C ALA A 154 10.52 4.27 10.55
N THR A 155 9.66 3.34 10.15
CA THR A 155 8.41 3.01 10.85
C THR A 155 8.21 1.50 10.95
N GLY A 156 7.10 1.08 11.56
CA GLY A 156 6.84 -0.31 11.91
C GLY A 156 7.58 -0.76 13.17
N GLY A 157 7.18 -1.88 13.75
CA GLY A 157 7.83 -2.43 14.95
C GLY A 157 9.34 -2.66 14.82
N GLY A 158 9.82 -2.97 13.61
CA GLY A 158 11.24 -3.15 13.32
C GLY A 158 12.06 -1.87 13.35
N ALA A 159 11.45 -0.68 13.22
CA ALA A 159 12.16 0.59 13.39
C ALA A 159 12.73 0.78 14.79
N TYR A 160 12.17 0.10 15.80
CA TYR A 160 12.73 0.03 17.15
C TYR A 160 13.79 -1.06 17.27
N LYS A 161 13.47 -2.27 16.79
CA LYS A 161 14.33 -3.45 16.89
C LYS A 161 15.68 -3.27 16.19
N PHE A 162 15.70 -2.65 15.02
CA PHE A 162 16.88 -2.49 14.17
C PHE A 162 17.46 -1.07 14.19
N TYR A 163 17.03 -0.24 15.14
CA TYR A 163 17.43 1.17 15.20
C TYR A 163 18.94 1.36 15.27
N ASP A 164 19.59 0.73 16.26
CA ASP A 164 21.03 0.87 16.47
C ASP A 164 21.82 0.31 15.28
N MET A 165 21.39 -0.83 14.75
CA MET A 165 21.99 -1.45 13.55
C MET A 165 21.95 -0.51 12.33
N LEU A 166 20.81 0.12 12.05
CA LEU A 166 20.68 1.10 10.95
C LEU A 166 21.58 2.32 11.21
N LYS A 167 21.57 2.84 12.43
CA LYS A 167 22.32 4.03 12.81
C LYS A 167 23.83 3.79 12.71
N ASP A 168 24.32 2.68 13.24
CA ASP A 168 25.73 2.33 13.25
C ASP A 168 26.24 2.00 11.85
N ALA A 169 25.47 1.24 11.06
CA ALA A 169 25.87 0.84 9.72
C ALA A 169 25.85 2.00 8.70
N LEU A 170 24.90 2.93 8.83
CA LEU A 170 24.73 4.02 7.88
C LEU A 170 25.44 5.30 8.32
N GLY A 171 25.61 5.52 9.62
CA GLY A 171 26.17 6.77 10.16
C GLY A 171 25.40 8.01 9.69
N VAL A 172 24.08 7.91 9.57
CA VAL A 172 23.18 9.03 9.20
C VAL A 172 22.10 9.22 10.25
N ASN A 173 21.35 10.31 10.17
CA ASN A 173 20.19 10.51 11.02
C ASN A 173 19.07 9.49 10.68
N VAL A 174 18.67 8.70 11.68
CA VAL A 174 17.54 7.77 11.61
C VAL A 174 16.44 8.29 12.52
N LEU A 175 15.28 8.64 11.94
CA LEU A 175 14.09 9.09 12.65
C LEU A 175 13.06 7.97 12.71
N ARG A 176 12.46 7.75 13.87
CA ARG A 176 11.40 6.74 14.05
C ARG A 176 10.04 7.41 14.05
N GLU A 177 9.11 6.85 13.30
CA GLU A 177 7.74 7.34 13.14
C GLU A 177 6.73 6.28 13.57
N ASP A 178 5.59 6.71 14.11
CA ASP A 178 4.49 5.83 14.51
C ASP A 178 3.92 5.05 13.31
N GLU A 179 3.76 3.73 13.46
CA GLU A 179 3.31 2.82 12.40
C GLU A 179 1.91 3.16 11.91
N MET A 180 0.98 3.39 12.85
CA MET A 180 -0.41 3.61 12.48
C MET A 180 -0.60 4.94 11.78
N GLU A 181 0.03 6.00 12.30
CA GLU A 181 -0.01 7.31 11.66
C GLU A 181 0.59 7.26 10.24
N CYS A 182 1.69 6.55 10.04
CA CYS A 182 2.28 6.38 8.71
C CYS A 182 1.34 5.62 7.76
N LEU A 183 0.72 4.53 8.21
CA LEU A 183 -0.26 3.80 7.40
C LEU A 183 -1.39 4.70 6.91
N ILE A 184 -1.93 5.55 7.79
CA ILE A 184 -3.05 6.45 7.42
C ILE A 184 -2.59 7.56 6.47
N ILE A 185 -1.42 8.18 6.72
CA ILE A 185 -0.89 9.21 5.82
C ILE A 185 -0.61 8.63 4.43
N GLY A 186 -0.02 7.44 4.35
CA GLY A 186 0.25 6.79 3.07
C GLY A 186 -1.02 6.41 2.32
N LEU A 187 -2.02 5.88 3.03
CA LEU A 187 -3.32 5.56 2.42
C LEU A 187 -4.04 6.81 1.93
N ASP A 188 -4.12 7.87 2.73
CA ASP A 188 -4.75 9.12 2.33
C ASP A 188 -4.06 9.69 1.08
N PHE A 189 -2.72 9.69 1.03
CA PHE A 189 -1.96 10.10 -0.15
C PHE A 189 -2.33 9.29 -1.40
N PHE A 190 -2.46 7.97 -1.29
CA PHE A 190 -2.86 7.13 -2.40
C PHE A 190 -4.30 7.35 -2.85
N ILE A 191 -5.22 7.64 -1.93
CA ILE A 191 -6.61 7.93 -2.25
C ILE A 191 -6.74 9.29 -2.96
N THR A 192 -5.99 10.31 -2.53
CA THR A 192 -6.23 11.70 -2.97
C THR A 192 -5.26 12.18 -4.04
N GLU A 193 -4.01 11.72 -4.05
CA GLU A 193 -2.95 12.31 -4.88
C GLU A 193 -2.54 11.46 -6.08
N ILE A 194 -2.73 10.14 -6.03
CA ILE A 194 -2.23 9.21 -7.06
C ILE A 194 -3.38 8.69 -7.92
N PRO A 195 -3.45 9.07 -9.21
CA PRO A 195 -4.45 8.55 -10.13
C PRO A 195 -4.30 7.04 -10.35
N ASN A 196 -5.43 6.35 -10.58
CA ASN A 196 -5.48 4.92 -10.90
C ASN A 196 -4.76 4.02 -9.87
N GLU A 197 -4.76 4.43 -8.61
CA GLU A 197 -4.17 3.69 -7.50
C GLU A 197 -5.19 2.76 -6.82
N VAL A 198 -6.36 3.31 -6.50
CA VAL A 198 -7.44 2.62 -5.81
C VAL A 198 -8.35 1.93 -6.81
N PHE A 199 -8.69 0.67 -6.57
CA PHE A 199 -9.61 -0.08 -7.43
C PHE A 199 -10.51 -1.02 -6.62
N THR A 200 -11.56 -1.50 -7.29
CA THR A 200 -12.43 -2.58 -6.81
C THR A 200 -12.21 -3.83 -7.66
N TYR A 201 -12.51 -5.00 -7.12
CA TYR A 201 -12.25 -6.27 -7.80
C TYR A 201 -13.42 -7.24 -7.65
N SER A 202 -13.83 -7.86 -8.76
CA SER A 202 -14.58 -9.11 -8.80
C SER A 202 -14.13 -9.94 -10.01
N GLU A 203 -14.47 -11.23 -10.03
CA GLU A 203 -14.21 -12.07 -11.21
C GLU A 203 -14.88 -11.57 -12.50
N THR A 204 -16.08 -11.00 -12.39
CA THR A 204 -16.84 -10.48 -13.55
C THR A 204 -16.36 -9.10 -14.00
N THR A 205 -15.75 -8.34 -13.11
CA THR A 205 -15.28 -6.97 -13.36
C THR A 205 -13.91 -6.82 -12.73
N PRO A 206 -12.86 -7.36 -13.39
CA PRO A 206 -11.50 -7.29 -12.87
C PRO A 206 -11.02 -5.84 -12.83
N MET A 207 -10.42 -5.44 -11.71
CA MET A 207 -9.65 -4.20 -11.53
C MET A 207 -10.33 -2.93 -12.09
N GLN A 208 -11.48 -2.58 -11.52
CA GLN A 208 -12.17 -1.33 -11.85
C GLN A 208 -11.65 -0.20 -10.96
N PHE A 209 -10.92 0.76 -11.54
CA PHE A 209 -10.42 1.93 -10.82
C PHE A 209 -11.56 2.74 -10.20
N ALA A 210 -11.37 3.15 -8.95
CA ALA A 210 -12.33 3.95 -8.22
C ALA A 210 -12.28 5.40 -8.69
N GLU A 211 -13.44 6.02 -8.88
CA GLU A 211 -13.52 7.46 -9.12
C GLU A 211 -13.14 8.24 -7.86
N ALA A 212 -12.53 9.41 -8.07
CA ALA A 212 -12.21 10.32 -6.98
C ALA A 212 -13.50 10.74 -6.26
N ARG A 213 -13.51 10.61 -4.94
CA ARG A 213 -14.64 10.99 -4.08
C ARG A 213 -14.31 12.22 -3.28
N ALA A 214 -15.26 13.15 -3.21
CA ALA A 214 -15.16 14.32 -2.34
C ALA A 214 -15.25 13.95 -0.85
N ASP A 215 -15.91 12.85 -0.50
CA ASP A 215 -16.15 12.40 0.87
C ASP A 215 -15.31 11.16 1.25
N VAL A 216 -13.98 11.28 1.24
CA VAL A 216 -13.08 10.14 1.55
C VAL A 216 -13.43 9.46 2.88
N TYR A 217 -13.83 10.22 3.89
CA TYR A 217 -14.09 9.73 5.25
C TYR A 217 -15.60 9.56 5.56
N PRO A 218 -15.97 8.65 6.47
CA PRO A 218 -15.10 7.71 7.17
C PRO A 218 -14.81 6.47 6.32
N TYR A 219 -13.64 5.87 6.55
CA TYR A 219 -13.29 4.57 5.97
C TYR A 219 -12.67 3.64 7.03
N LEU A 220 -12.64 2.34 6.71
CA LEU A 220 -11.96 1.32 7.49
C LEU A 220 -10.75 0.83 6.71
N LEU A 221 -9.55 1.00 7.25
CA LEU A 221 -8.36 0.32 6.75
C LEU A 221 -8.25 -1.05 7.43
N VAL A 222 -8.21 -2.11 6.64
CA VAL A 222 -7.89 -3.48 7.05
C VAL A 222 -6.48 -3.77 6.54
N ASN A 223 -5.49 -3.56 7.40
CA ASN A 223 -4.09 -3.80 7.06
C ASN A 223 -3.70 -5.24 7.38
N ILE A 224 -3.46 -6.05 6.35
CA ILE A 224 -3.16 -7.49 6.44
C ILE A 224 -1.65 -7.72 6.27
N GLY A 225 -0.96 -7.86 7.40
CA GLY A 225 0.44 -8.25 7.48
C GLY A 225 0.60 -9.64 8.09
N SER A 226 1.58 -9.80 9.00
CA SER A 226 1.75 -11.05 9.77
C SER A 226 0.48 -11.36 10.59
N GLY A 227 -0.08 -10.34 11.24
CA GLY A 227 -1.47 -10.33 11.75
C GLY A 227 -2.32 -9.31 10.99
N VAL A 228 -3.49 -8.97 11.51
CA VAL A 228 -4.40 -7.99 10.90
C VAL A 228 -4.75 -6.88 11.88
N SER A 229 -4.61 -5.64 11.43
CA SER A 229 -5.05 -4.45 12.16
C SER A 229 -6.18 -3.76 11.40
N MET A 230 -7.24 -3.41 12.11
CA MET A 230 -8.40 -2.72 11.56
C MET A 230 -8.49 -1.33 12.19
N VAL A 231 -8.36 -0.31 11.35
CA VAL A 231 -8.25 1.09 11.77
C VAL A 231 -9.40 1.86 11.15
N LYS A 232 -10.25 2.43 12.00
CA LYS A 232 -11.27 3.39 11.59
C LYS A 232 -10.59 4.74 11.38
N VAL A 233 -10.83 5.37 10.24
CA VAL A 233 -10.38 6.74 9.96
C VAL A 233 -11.60 7.61 9.76
N SER A 234 -11.77 8.59 10.64
CA SER A 234 -12.95 9.48 10.66
C SER A 234 -12.69 10.82 9.98
N GLY A 235 -11.43 11.15 9.72
CA GLY A 235 -10.99 12.39 9.10
C GLY A 235 -9.47 12.44 9.01
N PRO A 236 -8.91 13.52 8.46
CA PRO A 236 -7.46 13.70 8.36
C PRO A 236 -6.79 13.57 9.73
N ARG A 237 -5.88 12.60 9.88
CA ARG A 237 -5.18 12.28 11.14
C ARG A 237 -6.10 11.94 12.32
N GLN A 238 -7.37 11.62 12.07
CA GLN A 238 -8.32 11.18 13.09
C GLN A 238 -8.62 9.70 12.90
N PHE A 239 -7.87 8.87 13.62
CA PHE A 239 -7.95 7.42 13.47
C PHE A 239 -7.89 6.68 14.80
N GLU A 240 -8.46 5.48 14.82
CA GLU A 240 -8.52 4.61 15.99
C GLU A 240 -8.42 3.15 15.53
N ARG A 241 -7.58 2.35 16.21
CA ARG A 241 -7.58 0.90 16.02
C ARG A 241 -8.81 0.28 16.67
N VAL A 242 -9.78 -0.08 15.85
CA VAL A 242 -11.08 -0.62 16.30
C VAL A 242 -11.11 -2.14 16.41
N GLY A 243 -10.12 -2.82 15.82
CA GLY A 243 -10.05 -4.27 15.86
C GLY A 243 -8.81 -4.85 15.24
N GLY A 244 -8.81 -6.18 15.15
CA GLY A 244 -7.77 -6.96 14.50
C GLY A 244 -7.97 -8.43 14.77
N THR A 245 -7.15 -9.25 14.11
CA THR A 245 -7.07 -10.69 14.35
C THR A 245 -5.62 -11.13 14.24
N SER A 246 -5.23 -12.14 15.02
CA SER A 246 -3.93 -12.78 14.86
C SER A 246 -3.88 -13.72 13.65
N LEU A 247 -5.05 -14.07 13.07
CA LEU A 247 -5.19 -14.91 11.87
C LEU A 247 -4.96 -14.06 10.61
N GLY A 248 -3.69 -13.76 10.33
CA GLY A 248 -3.26 -12.97 9.17
C GLY A 248 -2.39 -13.77 8.20
N GLY A 249 -1.58 -13.06 7.42
CA GLY A 249 -0.67 -13.67 6.46
C GLY A 249 0.42 -14.53 7.10
N GLY A 250 0.83 -14.20 8.33
CA GLY A 250 1.78 -15.02 9.09
C GLY A 250 1.18 -16.36 9.53
N THR A 251 -0.12 -16.42 9.78
CA THR A 251 -0.83 -17.68 10.07
C THR A 251 -0.94 -18.54 8.81
N PHE A 252 -1.35 -17.95 7.68
CA PHE A 252 -1.37 -18.65 6.40
C PHE A 252 0.02 -19.22 6.08
N TRP A 253 1.05 -18.38 6.07
CA TRP A 253 2.42 -18.81 5.79
C TRP A 253 2.87 -19.90 6.78
N GLY A 254 2.79 -19.67 8.09
CA GLY A 254 3.27 -20.63 9.08
C GLY A 254 2.64 -22.01 8.95
N LEU A 255 1.32 -22.07 8.74
CA LEU A 255 0.61 -23.34 8.54
C LEU A 255 0.95 -23.98 7.19
N MET A 256 1.04 -23.19 6.11
CA MET A 256 1.43 -23.71 4.80
C MET A 256 2.84 -24.30 4.82
N ALA A 257 3.80 -23.64 5.46
CA ALA A 257 5.15 -24.15 5.61
C ALA A 257 5.18 -25.51 6.34
N LEU A 258 4.34 -25.68 7.37
CA LEU A 258 4.21 -26.95 8.10
C LEU A 258 3.53 -28.04 7.26
N LEU A 259 2.50 -27.67 6.48
CA LEU A 259 1.67 -28.63 5.74
C LEU A 259 2.31 -29.09 4.42
N THR A 260 3.05 -28.21 3.73
CA THR A 260 3.52 -28.49 2.36
C THR A 260 5.04 -28.42 2.21
N GLY A 261 5.76 -27.89 3.20
CA GLY A 261 7.20 -27.65 3.13
C GLY A 261 7.60 -26.46 2.24
N ALA A 262 6.63 -25.71 1.69
CA ALA A 262 6.89 -24.54 0.87
C ALA A 262 7.66 -23.46 1.66
N ARG A 263 8.53 -22.73 0.96
CA ARG A 263 9.46 -21.79 1.59
C ARG A 263 9.13 -20.33 1.32
N THR A 264 8.46 -20.05 0.21
CA THR A 264 8.11 -18.67 -0.17
C THR A 264 6.61 -18.48 -0.19
N PHE A 265 6.19 -17.25 0.07
CA PHE A 265 4.77 -16.88 0.02
C PHE A 265 4.18 -17.05 -1.39
N ASP A 266 4.97 -16.77 -2.44
CA ASP A 266 4.54 -16.90 -3.83
C ASP A 266 4.35 -18.36 -4.25
N GLU A 267 5.17 -19.27 -3.76
CA GLU A 267 4.97 -20.71 -3.94
C GLU A 267 3.63 -21.15 -3.32
N MET A 268 3.31 -20.65 -2.12
CA MET A 268 2.06 -20.94 -1.41
C MET A 268 0.83 -20.41 -2.13
N LEU A 269 0.89 -19.18 -2.63
CA LEU A 269 -0.18 -18.62 -3.46
C LEU A 269 -0.34 -19.40 -4.76
N ALA A 270 0.76 -19.74 -5.45
CA ALA A 270 0.70 -20.50 -6.69
C ALA A 270 0.11 -21.91 -6.50
N MET A 271 0.34 -22.55 -5.35
CA MET A 271 -0.34 -23.81 -5.00
C MET A 271 -1.85 -23.59 -4.79
N ALA A 272 -2.25 -22.55 -4.05
CA ALA A 272 -3.66 -22.23 -3.83
C ALA A 272 -4.42 -21.93 -5.14
N GLU A 273 -3.75 -21.31 -6.14
CA GLU A 273 -4.35 -21.06 -7.45
C GLU A 273 -4.76 -22.34 -8.20
N ARG A 274 -4.03 -23.44 -7.98
CA ARG A 274 -4.25 -24.73 -8.65
C ARG A 274 -5.10 -25.72 -7.85
N GLY A 275 -5.42 -25.39 -6.60
CA GLY A 275 -6.18 -26.28 -5.71
C GLY A 275 -7.66 -26.35 -6.01
N ASP A 276 -8.29 -27.37 -5.45
CA ASP A 276 -9.73 -27.52 -5.26
C ASP A 276 -10.01 -27.84 -3.78
N ASN A 277 -10.50 -26.84 -3.05
CA ASN A 277 -10.79 -26.99 -1.63
C ASN A 277 -11.92 -27.99 -1.33
N SER A 278 -12.72 -28.40 -2.32
CA SER A 278 -13.91 -29.24 -2.11
C SER A 278 -13.61 -30.62 -1.51
N GLY A 279 -12.42 -31.17 -1.74
CA GLY A 279 -11.97 -32.42 -1.11
C GLY A 279 -11.59 -32.28 0.36
N VAL A 280 -11.14 -31.09 0.78
CA VAL A 280 -10.63 -30.78 2.12
C VAL A 280 -11.71 -30.20 3.02
N ASP A 281 -12.52 -29.29 2.49
CA ASP A 281 -13.53 -28.55 3.23
C ASP A 281 -14.88 -29.27 3.26
N MET A 282 -15.60 -29.12 4.37
CA MET A 282 -17.01 -29.46 4.43
C MET A 282 -17.81 -28.29 3.88
N LEU A 283 -18.53 -28.50 2.77
CA LEU A 283 -19.40 -27.52 2.15
C LEU A 283 -20.84 -27.64 2.67
N VAL A 284 -21.65 -26.61 2.46
CA VAL A 284 -23.09 -26.64 2.78
C VAL A 284 -23.80 -27.79 2.04
N GLY A 285 -23.42 -28.04 0.79
CA GLY A 285 -23.96 -29.15 -0.01
C GLY A 285 -23.63 -30.53 0.56
N ASP A 286 -22.50 -30.70 1.25
CA ASP A 286 -22.16 -31.96 1.91
C ASP A 286 -23.06 -32.26 3.12
N ILE A 287 -23.62 -31.21 3.74
CA ILE A 287 -24.49 -31.32 4.93
C ILE A 287 -25.95 -31.43 4.51
N TYR A 288 -26.39 -30.59 3.57
CA TYR A 288 -27.80 -30.43 3.21
C TYR A 288 -28.17 -31.06 1.86
N GLY A 289 -27.21 -31.51 1.06
CA GLY A 289 -27.41 -32.05 -0.30
C GLY A 289 -27.77 -31.01 -1.37
N THR A 290 -28.00 -29.76 -0.97
CA THR A 290 -28.51 -28.66 -1.80
C THR A 290 -28.17 -27.32 -1.12
N ASP A 291 -28.52 -26.20 -1.75
CA ASP A 291 -28.44 -24.87 -1.17
C ASP A 291 -29.27 -24.78 0.13
N TYR A 292 -28.76 -24.06 1.12
CA TYR A 292 -29.50 -23.78 2.34
C TYR A 292 -30.26 -22.45 2.22
N GLY A 293 -31.37 -22.50 1.46
CA GLY A 293 -32.14 -21.31 1.08
C GLY A 293 -32.73 -20.48 2.23
N LYS A 294 -32.97 -21.07 3.42
CA LYS A 294 -33.53 -20.34 4.58
C LYS A 294 -32.67 -19.16 5.03
N ILE A 295 -31.35 -19.26 4.85
CA ILE A 295 -30.37 -18.24 5.24
C ILE A 295 -29.50 -17.78 4.07
N GLY A 296 -29.86 -18.17 2.84
CA GLY A 296 -29.19 -17.72 1.62
C GLY A 296 -27.78 -18.27 1.40
N LEU A 297 -27.45 -19.44 1.94
CA LEU A 297 -26.16 -20.08 1.70
C LEU A 297 -26.23 -21.02 0.50
N LYS A 298 -25.33 -20.82 -0.48
CA LYS A 298 -25.16 -21.74 -1.60
C LYS A 298 -24.55 -23.05 -1.13
N SER A 299 -24.84 -24.14 -1.84
CA SER A 299 -24.27 -25.48 -1.63
C SER A 299 -22.74 -25.49 -1.70
N THR A 300 -22.15 -24.60 -2.49
CA THR A 300 -20.69 -24.44 -2.60
C THR A 300 -20.05 -23.62 -1.48
N ALA A 301 -20.84 -23.04 -0.57
CA ALA A 301 -20.29 -22.28 0.55
C ALA A 301 -19.59 -23.22 1.54
N ILE A 302 -18.43 -22.80 2.04
CA ILE A 302 -17.69 -23.55 3.07
C ILE A 302 -18.48 -23.48 4.39
N ALA A 303 -18.85 -24.64 4.92
CA ALA A 303 -19.49 -24.78 6.22
C ALA A 303 -18.46 -25.05 7.33
N SER A 304 -17.44 -25.87 7.05
CA SER A 304 -16.32 -26.12 7.95
C SER A 304 -15.02 -26.33 7.17
N THR A 305 -14.12 -25.36 7.29
CA THR A 305 -12.75 -25.44 6.79
C THR A 305 -12.05 -26.70 7.33
N PHE A 306 -11.36 -27.46 6.47
CA PHE A 306 -10.69 -28.73 6.79
C PHE A 306 -11.63 -29.81 7.40
N GLY A 307 -12.95 -29.63 7.29
CA GLY A 307 -13.94 -30.46 7.96
C GLY A 307 -14.00 -31.92 7.47
N LYS A 308 -13.45 -32.22 6.29
CA LYS A 308 -13.40 -33.60 5.75
C LYS A 308 -12.19 -34.39 6.23
N VAL A 309 -11.09 -33.71 6.61
CA VAL A 309 -9.80 -34.34 6.93
C VAL A 309 -9.94 -35.40 8.02
N LEU A 310 -10.52 -35.05 9.18
CA LEU A 310 -10.67 -35.99 10.29
C LEU A 310 -11.63 -37.14 9.97
N LYS A 311 -12.67 -36.88 9.17
CA LYS A 311 -13.68 -37.87 8.80
C LYS A 311 -13.10 -38.93 7.86
N LEU A 312 -12.30 -38.50 6.88
CA LEU A 312 -11.64 -39.38 5.92
C LEU A 312 -10.56 -40.22 6.61
N LYS A 313 -9.73 -39.59 7.44
CA LYS A 313 -8.71 -40.30 8.23
C LYS A 313 -9.30 -41.44 9.08
N ARG A 314 -10.38 -41.17 9.82
CA ARG A 314 -11.07 -42.19 10.62
C ARG A 314 -11.72 -43.30 9.79
N LEU A 315 -12.13 -43.01 8.56
CA LEU A 315 -12.71 -44.02 7.67
C LEU A 315 -11.63 -44.98 7.18
N GLU A 316 -10.45 -44.44 6.85
CA GLU A 316 -9.28 -45.21 6.43
C GLU A 316 -8.73 -46.08 7.55
N GLU A 317 -8.58 -45.55 8.77
CA GLU A 317 -8.18 -46.32 9.95
C GLU A 317 -9.08 -47.57 10.13
N ARG A 318 -10.40 -47.39 10.05
CA ARG A 318 -11.35 -48.53 10.11
C ARG A 318 -11.24 -49.48 8.93
N ASN A 319 -11.02 -48.97 7.72
CA ASN A 319 -10.88 -49.81 6.53
C ASN A 319 -9.59 -50.64 6.59
N ALA A 320 -8.49 -50.07 7.08
CA ALA A 320 -7.21 -50.76 7.31
C ALA A 320 -7.36 -51.87 8.38
N GLU A 321 -8.01 -51.57 9.51
CA GLU A 321 -8.35 -52.56 10.55
C GLU A 321 -9.18 -53.73 10.00
N SER A 322 -10.16 -53.43 9.14
CA SER A 322 -11.03 -54.45 8.55
C SER A 322 -10.39 -55.29 7.43
N SER A 323 -9.34 -54.78 6.78
CA SER A 323 -8.64 -55.44 5.67
C SER A 323 -7.36 -56.17 6.08
N GLY A 324 -6.94 -56.06 7.35
CA GLY A 324 -5.72 -56.70 7.86
C GLY A 324 -4.42 -56.11 7.29
N SER A 325 -4.48 -54.93 6.67
CA SER A 325 -3.31 -54.19 6.21
C SER A 325 -2.58 -53.57 7.41
N GLU A 326 -1.25 -53.45 7.33
CA GLU A 326 -0.49 -52.66 8.31
C GLU A 326 -1.05 -51.23 8.37
N SER A 327 -1.17 -50.71 9.60
CA SER A 327 -1.60 -49.33 9.84
C SER A 327 -0.64 -48.38 9.11
N PRO A 328 -1.14 -47.40 8.33
CA PRO A 328 -0.27 -46.44 7.68
C PRO A 328 0.58 -45.74 8.74
N THR A 329 1.89 -45.68 8.52
CA THR A 329 2.81 -44.95 9.40
C THR A 329 2.53 -43.45 9.28
N SER A 330 2.72 -42.69 10.37
CA SER A 330 2.34 -41.28 10.47
C SER A 330 2.92 -40.34 9.40
N GLU A 331 3.93 -40.77 8.65
CA GLU A 331 4.52 -40.01 7.53
C GLU A 331 3.83 -40.24 6.18
N GLN A 332 3.05 -41.32 6.02
CA GLN A 332 2.23 -41.57 4.82
C GLN A 332 0.82 -40.95 4.90
N ASP A 333 0.38 -40.50 6.09
CA ASP A 333 -0.97 -40.00 6.37
C ASP A 333 -1.35 -38.66 5.68
N ILE A 334 -0.38 -37.88 5.21
CA ILE A 334 -0.64 -36.59 4.52
C ILE A 334 -0.84 -36.79 3.01
N SER A 335 -0.62 -38.01 2.47
CA SER A 335 -0.64 -38.26 1.02
C SER A 335 -2.02 -38.20 0.35
N HIS A 336 -3.10 -37.99 1.10
CA HIS A 336 -4.47 -38.03 0.57
C HIS A 336 -5.03 -36.68 0.13
N PHE A 337 -4.48 -35.56 0.62
CA PHE A 337 -4.88 -34.23 0.18
C PHE A 337 -3.73 -33.61 -0.57
N SER A 338 -3.98 -33.10 -1.77
CA SER A 338 -2.93 -32.40 -2.48
C SER A 338 -2.53 -31.15 -1.70
N HIS A 339 -1.25 -30.78 -1.79
CA HIS A 339 -0.76 -29.55 -1.19
C HIS A 339 -1.51 -28.34 -1.73
N GLU A 340 -1.86 -28.36 -3.02
CA GLU A 340 -2.71 -27.39 -3.70
C GLU A 340 -4.09 -27.23 -3.05
N ASP A 341 -4.81 -28.32 -2.79
CA ASP A 341 -6.17 -28.28 -2.20
C ASP A 341 -6.14 -27.71 -0.77
N MET A 342 -5.16 -28.15 0.03
CA MET A 342 -4.93 -27.62 1.38
C MET A 342 -4.56 -26.13 1.34
N SER A 343 -3.75 -25.73 0.36
CA SER A 343 -3.36 -24.33 0.15
C SER A 343 -4.57 -23.46 -0.12
N GLN A 344 -5.46 -23.90 -1.02
CA GLN A 344 -6.65 -23.14 -1.38
C GLN A 344 -7.64 -23.08 -0.22
N SER A 345 -7.90 -24.21 0.44
CA SER A 345 -8.76 -24.26 1.63
C SER A 345 -8.30 -23.26 2.70
N LEU A 346 -7.00 -23.26 3.01
CA LEU A 346 -6.46 -22.37 4.02
C LEU A 346 -6.48 -20.90 3.59
N LEU A 347 -6.20 -20.62 2.31
CA LEU A 347 -6.30 -19.26 1.75
C LEU A 347 -7.72 -18.72 1.88
N PHE A 348 -8.73 -19.53 1.55
CA PHE A 348 -10.14 -19.17 1.73
C PHE A 348 -10.51 -19.01 3.20
N ALA A 349 -10.01 -19.87 4.09
CA ALA A 349 -10.30 -19.78 5.52
C ALA A 349 -9.83 -18.44 6.10
N ILE A 350 -8.57 -18.08 5.85
CA ILE A 350 -7.97 -16.83 6.32
C ILE A 350 -8.67 -15.62 5.67
N SER A 351 -8.86 -15.63 4.35
CA SER A 351 -9.47 -14.51 3.62
C SER A 351 -10.93 -14.28 4.02
N ASN A 352 -11.74 -15.35 4.13
CA ASN A 352 -13.13 -15.25 4.57
C ASN A 352 -13.23 -14.77 6.02
N ASN A 353 -12.35 -15.25 6.92
CA ASN A 353 -12.35 -14.82 8.31
C ASN A 353 -12.02 -13.32 8.42
N ILE A 354 -11.00 -12.85 7.69
CA ILE A 354 -10.65 -11.43 7.63
C ILE A 354 -11.82 -10.61 7.07
N GLY A 355 -12.41 -11.04 5.95
CA GLY A 355 -13.56 -10.37 5.33
C GLY A 355 -14.76 -10.28 6.26
N GLN A 356 -15.08 -11.34 7.00
CA GLN A 356 -16.19 -11.35 7.95
C GLN A 356 -15.94 -10.40 9.13
N ILE A 357 -14.75 -10.42 9.73
CA ILE A 357 -14.41 -9.51 10.84
C ILE A 357 -14.41 -8.06 10.34
N ALA A 358 -13.88 -7.79 9.15
CA ALA A 358 -13.91 -6.46 8.53
C ALA A 358 -15.35 -5.98 8.32
N TYR A 359 -16.24 -6.85 7.82
CA TYR A 359 -17.67 -6.57 7.74
C TYR A 359 -18.25 -6.22 9.12
N LEU A 360 -18.04 -7.06 10.15
CA LEU A 360 -18.59 -6.81 11.50
C LEU A 360 -18.09 -5.50 12.10
N GLN A 361 -16.80 -5.16 11.91
CA GLN A 361 -16.26 -3.89 12.36
C GLN A 361 -16.86 -2.71 11.59
N SER A 362 -17.00 -2.84 10.27
CA SER A 362 -17.63 -1.80 9.46
C SER A 362 -19.12 -1.61 9.81
N GLU A 363 -19.85 -2.65 10.22
CA GLU A 363 -21.22 -2.55 10.73
C GLU A 363 -21.27 -1.81 12.06
N LYS A 364 -20.49 -2.28 13.04
CA LYS A 364 -20.40 -1.68 14.38
C LYS A 364 -20.09 -0.18 14.32
N HIS A 365 -19.19 0.20 13.41
CA HIS A 365 -18.74 1.58 13.26
C HIS A 365 -19.46 2.38 12.17
N LYS A 366 -20.48 1.79 11.51
CA LYS A 366 -21.30 2.42 10.45
C LYS A 366 -20.48 2.95 9.28
N ILE A 367 -19.50 2.17 8.83
CA ILE A 367 -18.58 2.49 7.74
C ILE A 367 -18.99 1.71 6.48
N LYS A 368 -18.99 2.39 5.34
CA LYS A 368 -19.31 1.80 4.03
C LYS A 368 -18.08 1.41 3.22
N HIS A 369 -16.98 2.15 3.36
CA HIS A 369 -15.79 2.00 2.53
C HIS A 369 -14.69 1.30 3.31
N ILE A 370 -14.24 0.16 2.79
CA ILE A 370 -13.27 -0.71 3.43
C ILE A 370 -12.08 -0.87 2.49
N TYR A 371 -10.92 -0.34 2.89
CA TYR A 371 -9.67 -0.44 2.15
C TYR A 371 -8.86 -1.59 2.72
N PHE A 372 -8.47 -2.52 1.85
CA PHE A 372 -7.59 -3.61 2.21
C PHE A 372 -6.16 -3.25 1.79
N GLY A 373 -5.27 -3.20 2.77
CA GLY A 373 -3.84 -2.93 2.59
C GLY A 373 -2.98 -4.05 3.18
N GLY A 374 -1.67 -3.85 3.16
CA GLY A 374 -0.68 -4.80 3.64
C GLY A 374 -0.10 -5.68 2.53
N SER A 375 0.71 -6.67 2.91
CA SER A 375 1.50 -7.47 1.96
C SER A 375 0.97 -8.90 1.77
N PHE A 376 -0.23 -9.19 2.27
CA PHE A 376 -0.85 -10.51 2.10
C PHE A 376 -1.53 -10.68 0.74
N ILE A 377 -2.11 -9.62 0.18
CA ILE A 377 -2.97 -9.72 -1.00
C ILE A 377 -2.12 -9.90 -2.26
N ARG A 378 -1.04 -9.11 -2.41
CA ARG A 378 -0.05 -9.12 -3.52
C ARG A 378 -0.68 -9.20 -4.91
N GLY A 379 -1.84 -8.56 -5.10
CA GLY A 379 -2.59 -8.63 -6.36
C GLY A 379 -3.16 -10.02 -6.70
N HIS A 380 -3.16 -10.96 -5.75
CA HIS A 380 -3.68 -12.30 -5.93
C HIS A 380 -5.20 -12.27 -6.11
N ARG A 381 -5.65 -12.71 -7.29
CA ARG A 381 -7.04 -12.57 -7.76
C ARG A 381 -8.03 -13.28 -6.86
N GLN A 382 -7.70 -14.50 -6.40
CA GLN A 382 -8.59 -15.26 -5.53
C GLN A 382 -8.77 -14.55 -4.19
N THR A 383 -7.68 -14.05 -3.59
CA THR A 383 -7.73 -13.32 -2.31
C THR A 383 -8.61 -12.08 -2.41
N MET A 384 -8.39 -11.25 -3.44
CA MET A 384 -9.22 -10.06 -3.68
C MET A 384 -10.69 -10.42 -3.92
N ASN A 385 -10.95 -11.45 -4.73
CA ASN A 385 -12.31 -11.90 -5.00
C ASN A 385 -13.01 -12.39 -3.72
N THR A 386 -12.34 -13.21 -2.90
CA THR A 386 -12.90 -13.72 -1.64
C THR A 386 -13.21 -12.58 -0.67
N LEU A 387 -12.31 -11.60 -0.51
CA LEU A 387 -12.55 -10.44 0.34
C LEU A 387 -13.72 -9.58 -0.17
N SER A 388 -13.75 -9.27 -1.47
CA SER A 388 -14.87 -8.55 -2.10
C SER A 388 -16.20 -9.28 -1.94
N TYR A 389 -16.20 -10.58 -2.20
CA TYR A 389 -17.38 -11.43 -2.07
C TYR A 389 -17.88 -11.45 -0.63
N ALA A 390 -17.00 -11.65 0.36
CA ALA A 390 -17.38 -11.67 1.77
C ALA A 390 -18.02 -10.34 2.19
N ILE A 391 -17.41 -9.20 1.84
CA ILE A 391 -17.97 -7.88 2.16
C ILE A 391 -19.33 -7.70 1.50
N ARG A 392 -19.45 -7.98 0.20
CA ARG A 392 -20.70 -7.82 -0.55
C ARG A 392 -21.80 -8.75 -0.05
N PHE A 393 -21.47 -10.01 0.24
CA PHE A 393 -22.41 -11.02 0.71
C PHE A 393 -23.01 -10.63 2.06
N TRP A 394 -22.15 -10.36 3.06
CA TRP A 394 -22.62 -10.06 4.41
C TRP A 394 -23.32 -8.70 4.52
N SER A 395 -22.87 -7.72 3.73
CA SER A 395 -23.52 -6.39 3.69
C SER A 395 -24.71 -6.29 2.73
N LYS A 396 -25.07 -7.36 2.02
CA LYS A 396 -26.09 -7.32 0.94
C LYS A 396 -25.82 -6.22 -0.10
N GLY A 397 -24.55 -5.91 -0.34
CA GLY A 397 -24.09 -4.89 -1.29
C GLY A 397 -24.06 -3.46 -0.75
N GLU A 398 -24.34 -3.22 0.53
CA GLU A 398 -24.31 -1.88 1.12
C GLU A 398 -22.89 -1.36 1.39
N LYS A 399 -21.88 -2.23 1.37
CA LYS A 399 -20.48 -1.90 1.62
C LYS A 399 -19.59 -2.28 0.46
N GLN A 400 -18.49 -1.53 0.32
CA GLN A 400 -17.55 -1.67 -0.78
C GLN A 400 -16.14 -1.98 -0.25
N ALA A 401 -15.54 -3.02 -0.82
CA ALA A 401 -14.14 -3.35 -0.67
C ALA A 401 -13.30 -2.62 -1.73
N TYR A 402 -12.19 -2.02 -1.31
CA TYR A 402 -11.20 -1.35 -2.15
C TYR A 402 -9.83 -1.96 -1.93
N PHE A 403 -9.03 -1.99 -3.00
CA PHE A 403 -7.66 -2.46 -3.04
C PHE A 403 -6.75 -1.36 -3.61
N LEU A 404 -5.45 -1.52 -3.41
CA LEU A 404 -4.43 -0.56 -3.80
C LEU A 404 -3.38 -1.26 -4.64
N ARG A 405 -2.80 -0.57 -5.64
CA ARG A 405 -1.66 -1.10 -6.39
C ARG A 405 -0.41 -1.15 -5.52
N HIS A 406 -0.30 -0.28 -4.53
CA HIS A 406 0.80 -0.15 -3.57
C HIS A 406 0.40 -0.54 -2.13
N GLU A 407 -0.53 -1.48 -1.98
CA GLU A 407 -1.08 -1.97 -0.70
C GLU A 407 -0.03 -2.27 0.39
N GLY A 408 1.16 -2.78 0.01
CA GLY A 408 2.23 -3.15 0.95
C GLY A 408 3.10 -1.98 1.43
N TYR A 409 2.96 -0.79 0.84
CA TYR A 409 3.88 0.34 0.99
C TYR A 409 3.30 1.53 1.76
N LEU A 410 2.06 1.41 2.29
CA LEU A 410 1.37 2.50 3.01
C LEU A 410 2.24 3.11 4.11
N GLY A 411 2.84 2.29 4.97
CA GLY A 411 3.68 2.75 6.09
C GLY A 411 4.94 3.47 5.61
N ALA A 412 5.63 2.90 4.62
CA ALA A 412 6.86 3.51 4.09
C ALA A 412 6.57 4.84 3.39
N VAL A 413 5.49 4.95 2.63
CA VAL A 413 5.04 6.21 2.01
C VAL A 413 4.65 7.23 3.06
N GLY A 414 3.92 6.84 4.10
CA GLY A 414 3.59 7.73 5.20
C GLY A 414 4.83 8.29 5.90
N ALA A 415 5.80 7.43 6.23
CA ALA A 415 7.06 7.83 6.83
C ALA A 415 7.88 8.77 5.90
N PHE A 416 7.86 8.52 4.59
CA PHE A 416 8.46 9.39 3.58
C PHE A 416 7.84 10.79 3.62
N LEU A 417 6.51 10.87 3.56
CA LEU A 417 5.78 12.14 3.55
C LEU A 417 5.92 12.93 4.86
N LYS A 418 6.19 12.26 5.98
CA LYS A 418 6.36 12.93 7.30
C LYS A 418 7.65 13.71 7.46
N ARG A 419 8.65 13.52 6.59
CA ARG A 419 9.93 14.24 6.73
C ARG A 419 9.68 15.74 6.73
N GLN A 420 10.21 16.44 7.74
CA GLN A 420 10.24 17.90 7.79
C GLN A 420 11.67 18.41 7.51
N PRO A 421 11.86 19.48 6.73
CA PRO A 421 13.15 20.13 6.56
C PRO A 421 13.73 20.62 7.90
N GLN A 422 15.06 20.64 8.04
CA GLN A 422 15.78 20.93 9.29
C GLN A 422 15.57 22.36 9.85
N HIS A 423 14.90 23.25 9.10
CA HIS A 423 14.56 24.63 9.49
C HIS A 423 13.05 24.93 9.50
N TRP A 424 12.21 23.90 9.44
CA TRP A 424 10.76 24.05 9.52
C TRP A 424 10.36 24.75 10.84
N GLY A 425 9.68 25.90 10.74
CA GLY A 425 9.21 26.69 11.88
C GLY A 425 10.15 27.77 12.43
N ARG A 426 11.39 27.94 11.91
CA ARG A 426 12.16 29.18 12.14
C ARG A 426 11.90 30.17 10.99
N ARG A 427 11.87 31.48 11.32
CA ARG A 427 11.50 32.68 10.52
C ARG A 427 11.90 32.78 9.02
N ASN A 428 12.59 31.82 8.44
CA ASN A 428 13.17 31.89 7.09
C ASN A 428 12.20 31.47 5.96
N SER A 429 10.97 31.03 6.27
CA SER A 429 9.94 30.76 5.25
C SER A 429 9.43 32.05 4.57
N VAL A 430 9.64 33.23 5.18
CA VAL A 430 9.29 34.52 4.58
C VAL A 430 10.45 35.11 3.77
N GLU A 431 11.70 34.88 4.17
CA GLU A 431 12.87 35.44 3.47
C GLU A 431 13.12 34.76 2.12
N ASN A 432 12.94 33.44 2.00
CA ASN A 432 13.10 32.74 0.72
C ASN A 432 12.03 33.13 -0.32
N ALA A 433 10.81 33.47 0.11
CA ALA A 433 9.76 33.98 -0.77
C ALA A 433 10.05 35.42 -1.25
N THR A 434 10.81 36.19 -0.45
CA THR A 434 11.15 37.57 -0.76
C THR A 434 12.40 37.65 -1.64
N ALA A 435 13.40 36.78 -1.41
CA ALA A 435 14.60 36.66 -2.24
C ALA A 435 14.30 36.18 -3.67
N ALA A 436 13.35 35.24 -3.83
CA ALA A 436 12.91 34.78 -5.15
C ALA A 436 12.18 35.88 -5.96
N ARG A 437 11.54 36.86 -5.29
CA ARG A 437 10.90 38.01 -5.95
C ARG A 437 11.89 39.11 -6.34
N PHE A 438 12.99 39.27 -5.60
CA PHE A 438 14.03 40.25 -5.93
C PHE A 438 14.87 39.82 -7.15
N ASN A 439 15.24 38.54 -7.24
CA ASN A 439 16.01 38.04 -8.40
C ASN A 439 15.24 38.02 -9.73
N GLN A 440 13.91 38.07 -9.71
CA GLN A 440 13.09 38.18 -10.93
C GLN A 440 12.95 39.62 -11.46
N ARG A 441 13.29 40.64 -10.65
CA ARG A 441 13.18 42.05 -11.06
C ARG A 441 14.48 42.65 -11.61
N GLU A 442 15.65 42.10 -11.26
CA GLU A 442 16.94 42.62 -11.75
C GLU A 442 17.41 42.04 -13.09
N GLY A 443 16.68 41.04 -13.65
CA GLY A 443 17.00 40.46 -14.96
C GLY A 443 16.41 41.16 -16.18
N LEU A 444 15.81 42.36 -16.03
CA LEU A 444 15.14 43.09 -17.12
C LEU A 444 15.65 44.53 -17.35
N SER A 445 16.83 44.86 -16.85
CA SER A 445 17.51 46.11 -17.22
C SER A 445 19.03 45.89 -17.29
N GLY A 446 19.51 45.65 -18.51
CA GLY A 446 20.92 45.50 -18.87
C GLY A 446 21.04 45.34 -20.37
#